data_AF-A0A944HYV5-F1
#
_entry.id   AF-A0A944HYV5-F1
#
_cell.length_a   1.000
_cell.length_b   1.000
_cell.length_c   1.000
_cell.angle_alpha   90.00
_cell.angle_beta   90.00
_cell.angle_gamma   90.00
#
_symmetry.space_group_name_H-M   'P 1'
#
loop_
_entity.id
_entity.type
_entity.pdbx_description
1 polymer ?
#
loop_
_entity_poly.entity_id
_entity_poly.type
_entity_poly.pdbx_seq_one_letter_code
_entity_poly.pdbx_strand_id
1 'polypeptide(L)' 'MTRKVADCRKFPSEMNCTLTISGEEEEVVRAATEHAVSVHGHTDSLELRAQIREFLADEKVPA' A
#
# COMPACT_ATOMS: atom_id res chain seq x y z
N MET A 1 -15.75 9.22 -0.52
CA MET A 1 -14.59 9.08 0.38
C MET A 1 -13.36 9.58 -0.37
N THR A 2 -12.31 10.00 0.32
CA THR A 2 -11.07 10.41 -0.34
C THR A 2 -10.32 9.15 -0.78
N ARG A 3 -10.02 9.02 -2.08
CA ARG A 3 -9.21 7.90 -2.59
C ARG A 3 -7.83 7.90 -1.95
N LYS A 4 -7.26 6.72 -1.78
CA LYS A 4 -5.97 6.48 -1.12
C LYS A 4 -4.93 5.97 -2.10
N VAL A 5 -3.67 6.12 -1.74
CA VAL A 5 -2.51 5.66 -2.51
C VAL A 5 -1.51 4.95 -1.58
N ALA A 6 -1.22 3.70 -1.88
CA ALA A 6 -0.03 3.00 -1.40
C ALA A 6 1.08 3.14 -2.44
N ASP A 7 2.20 3.77 -2.07
CA ASP A 7 3.33 4.00 -2.97
C ASP A 7 4.57 3.25 -2.49
N CYS A 8 4.84 2.08 -3.08
CA CYS A 8 5.94 1.21 -2.68
C CYS A 8 7.31 1.87 -2.89
N ARG A 9 7.41 2.87 -3.78
CA ARG A 9 8.67 3.60 -4.06
C ARG A 9 9.17 4.41 -2.87
N LYS A 10 8.28 4.72 -1.91
CA LYS A 10 8.61 5.49 -0.71
C LYS A 10 9.26 4.65 0.38
N PHE A 11 9.29 3.34 0.23
CA PHE A 11 9.85 2.43 1.22
C PHE A 11 11.15 1.82 0.69
N PRO A 12 12.22 1.80 1.50
CA PRO A 12 13.42 1.05 1.15
C PRO A 12 13.05 -0.43 1.09
N SER A 13 13.26 -1.04 -0.07
CA SER A 13 12.92 -2.44 -0.33
C SER A 13 13.99 -3.08 -1.19
N GLU A 14 14.43 -4.29 -0.84
CA GLU A 14 15.35 -5.09 -1.67
C GLU A 14 14.78 -5.37 -3.07
N MET A 15 13.45 -5.48 -3.17
CA MET A 15 12.73 -5.72 -4.43
C MET A 15 12.71 -4.50 -5.37
N ASN A 16 13.19 -3.31 -4.95
CA ASN A 16 13.15 -2.06 -5.73
C ASN A 16 11.76 -1.80 -6.37
N CYS A 17 10.69 -2.04 -5.60
CA CYS A 17 9.34 -2.02 -6.13
C CYS A 17 8.94 -0.61 -6.62
N THR A 18 8.47 -0.53 -7.86
CA THR A 18 8.02 0.73 -8.47
C THR A 18 6.51 0.89 -8.49
N LEU A 19 5.77 -0.03 -7.85
CA LEU A 19 4.31 -0.02 -7.89
C LEU A 19 3.72 1.12 -7.06
N THR A 20 2.58 1.59 -7.54
CA THR A 20 1.69 2.50 -6.83
C THR A 20 0.27 1.98 -7.02
N ILE A 21 -0.45 1.79 -5.92
CA ILE A 21 -1.81 1.24 -5.92
C ILE A 21 -2.74 2.33 -5.40
N SER A 22 -3.77 2.70 -6.16
CA SER A 22 -4.76 3.70 -5.73
C SER A 22 -6.21 3.24 -5.91
N GLY A 23 -7.08 3.67 -5.00
CA GLY A 23 -8.46 3.15 -4.88
C GLY A 23 -9.14 3.65 -3.60
N GLU A 24 -10.27 3.06 -3.24
CA GLU A 24 -10.85 3.26 -1.90
C GLU A 24 -9.95 2.61 -0.85
N GLU A 25 -9.97 3.14 0.39
CA GLU A 25 -9.01 2.75 1.44
C GLU A 25 -8.92 1.23 1.63
N GLU A 26 -10.06 0.54 1.81
CA GLU A 26 -10.07 -0.90 2.06
C GLU A 26 -9.63 -1.73 0.83
N GLU A 27 -9.87 -1.23 -0.38
CA GLU A 27 -9.38 -1.87 -1.61
C GLU A 27 -7.86 -1.81 -1.68
N VAL A 28 -7.31 -0.63 -1.37
CA VAL A 28 -5.87 -0.39 -1.37
C VAL A 28 -5.18 -1.19 -0.27
N VAL A 29 -5.75 -1.23 0.95
CA VAL A 29 -5.20 -2.05 2.05
C VAL A 29 -5.13 -3.52 1.66
N ARG A 30 -6.21 -4.08 1.10
CA ARG A 30 -6.23 -5.48 0.67
C ARG A 30 -5.17 -5.75 -0.40
N ALA A 31 -5.15 -4.96 -1.46
CA ALA A 31 -4.21 -5.15 -2.57
C ALA A 31 -2.74 -4.95 -2.17
N ALA A 32 -2.46 -3.93 -1.35
CA ALA A 32 -1.11 -3.68 -0.83
C ALA A 32 -0.65 -4.79 0.13
N THR A 33 -1.56 -5.35 0.93
CA THR A 33 -1.25 -6.49 1.81
C THR A 33 -0.89 -7.73 1.00
N GLU A 34 -1.69 -8.07 -0.01
CA GLU A 34 -1.40 -9.19 -0.91
C GLU A 34 -0.05 -9.02 -1.63
N HIS A 35 0.27 -7.79 -2.05
CA HIS A 35 1.57 -7.47 -2.63
C HIS A 35 2.73 -7.62 -1.63
N ALA A 36 2.59 -7.08 -0.41
CA ALA A 36 3.58 -7.19 0.65
C ALA A 36 3.87 -8.66 1.01
N VAL A 37 2.85 -9.52 1.02
CA VAL A 37 3.03 -10.95 1.29
C VAL A 37 3.69 -11.67 0.12
N SER A 38 3.14 -11.52 -1.08
CA SER A 38 3.57 -12.31 -2.25
C SER A 38 4.92 -11.88 -2.82
N VAL A 39 5.26 -10.59 -2.73
CA VAL A 39 6.48 -10.03 -3.34
C VAL A 39 7.55 -9.70 -2.30
N HIS A 40 7.14 -9.22 -1.12
CA HIS A 40 8.08 -8.84 -0.05
C HIS A 40 8.18 -9.88 1.08
N GLY A 41 7.44 -11.00 1.00
CA GLY A 41 7.52 -12.10 1.96
C GLY A 41 7.01 -11.75 3.36
N HIS A 42 6.24 -10.68 3.51
CA HIS A 42 5.62 -10.34 4.79
C HIS A 42 4.53 -11.36 5.15
N THR A 43 4.17 -11.43 6.44
CA THR A 43 3.05 -12.25 6.90
C THR A 43 1.77 -11.42 6.92
N ASP A 44 0.68 -11.94 6.35
CA ASP A 44 -0.64 -11.31 6.47
C ASP A 44 -1.09 -11.34 7.94
N SER A 45 -1.07 -10.18 8.58
CA SER A 45 -1.46 -10.00 9.97
C SER A 45 -2.27 -8.71 10.13
N LEU A 46 -3.05 -8.63 11.22
CA LEU A 46 -3.77 -7.41 11.56
C LEU A 46 -2.82 -6.22 11.76
N GLU A 47 -1.63 -6.48 12.29
CA GLU A 47 -0.57 -5.48 12.46
C GLU A 47 -0.07 -4.97 11.11
N LEU A 48 0.25 -5.86 10.15
CA LEU A 48 0.67 -5.46 8.81
C LEU A 48 -0.40 -4.61 8.13
N ARG A 49 -1.67 -5.01 8.21
CA ARG A 49 -2.78 -4.26 7.63
C ARG A 49 -2.96 -2.89 8.29
N ALA A 50 -2.74 -2.78 9.59
CA ALA A 50 -2.77 -1.49 10.31
C ALA A 50 -1.60 -0.60 9.88
N GLN A 51 -0.38 -1.14 9.80
CA GLN A 51 0.78 -0.40 9.29
C GLN A 51 0.55 0.11 7.87
N ILE A 52 0.02 -0.73 6.98
CA ILE A 52 -0.31 -0.33 5.60
C ILE A 52 -1.28 0.86 5.58
N ARG A 53 -2.31 0.87 6.45
CA ARG A 53 -3.26 2.00 6.56
C ARG A 53 -2.56 3.30 6.93
N GLU A 54 -1.65 3.27 7.91
CA GLU A 54 -0.88 4.45 8.34
C GLU A 54 0.02 5.02 7.22
N PHE A 55 0.42 4.17 6.28
CA PHE A 55 1.28 4.55 5.15
C PHE A 55 0.51 5.07 3.93
N LEU A 56 -0.81 4.97 3.90
CA LEU A 56 -1.61 5.45 2.78
C LEU A 56 -1.62 6.99 2.75
N ALA A 57 -1.38 7.54 1.57
CA ALA A 57 -1.56 8.95 1.31
C ALA A 57 -2.93 9.20 0.65
N ASP A 58 -3.52 10.37 0.87
CA ASP A 58 -4.65 10.82 0.04
C ASP A 58 -4.19 10.97 -1.42
N GLU A 59 -5.00 10.48 -2.34
CA GLU A 59 -4.75 10.63 -3.77
C GLU A 59 -4.94 12.10 -4.16
N LYS A 60 -3.82 12.74 -4.50
CA LYS A 60 -3.85 14.07 -5.09
C LYS A 60 -4.26 13.95 -6.55
N VAL A 61 -5.50 14.28 -6.87
CA VAL A 61 -5.95 14.48 -8.26
C VAL A 61 -5.40 15.84 -8.70
N PRO A 62 -4.49 15.91 -9.70
CA PRO A 62 -4.14 17.20 -10.28
C PRO A 62 -5.39 17.81 -10.92
N ALA A 63 -5.55 19.13 -10.77
CA ALA A 63 -6.61 19.90 -11.40
C ALA A 63 -6.53 19.87 -12.94
#